data_AF-A0A1H1XB95-F1
#
_entry.id   AF-A0A1H1XB95-F1
#
_cell.length_a   1.000
_cell.length_b   1.000
_cell.length_c   1.000
_cell.angle_alpha   90.00
_cell.angle_beta   90.00
_cell.angle_gamma   90.00
#
_symmetry.space_group_name_H-M   'P 1'
#
loop_
_entity.id
_entity.type
_entity.pdbx_description
1 polymer ?
#
loop_
_entity_poly.entity_id
_entity_poly.type
_entity_poly.pdbx_seq_one_letter_code
_entity_poly.pdbx_strand_id
1 'polypeptide(L)'
;MSTFGDRRQLWLYSTGWKAVQHMPERAAYRSFRTIADFFWRRRSPSVRRLELNLARVSKYDPDELRELTRLGARSYMRYWCDAFRMSEWSHERILDRVRVVDEYRLRDALAAGRGVVVPLPHMGNWDWAGAWACLTGAPLATVAERLRPEALYERFVTYREALGMTVHPLGGDGVMSALSEHLNRGGLVCLPAERDLSRRGIPVTLFGEPTRMPAGSAMLALRTGAALIPVTLSYEGHEPEHRLVIRFHEPIDPPEERGERLVTMTQRIADAFEVGIRANPEDWHMTQRLFLADLDINDPRRRPQQVAP
;
A
#
# COMPACT_ATOMS: atom_id res chain seq x y z
N MET A 1 15.23 22.30 15.20
CA MET A 1 14.16 23.09 15.86
C MET A 1 12.90 22.98 15.02
N SER A 2 11.82 22.36 15.50
CA SER A 2 10.57 22.21 14.73
C SER A 2 9.92 23.58 14.48
N THR A 3 9.47 23.86 13.26
CA THR A 3 8.80 25.13 12.95
C THR A 3 7.44 25.22 13.65
N PHE A 4 6.88 26.42 13.77
CA PHE A 4 5.54 26.61 14.33
C PHE A 4 4.46 25.85 13.52
N GLY A 5 4.63 25.74 12.20
CA GLY A 5 3.79 24.92 11.32
C GLY A 5 3.86 23.43 11.63
N ASP A 6 5.08 22.92 11.86
CA ASP A 6 5.32 21.52 12.25
C ASP A 6 4.63 21.16 13.57
N ARG A 7 4.71 22.07 14.56
CA ARG A 7 4.05 21.90 15.87
C ARG A 7 2.52 21.87 15.74
N ARG A 8 1.94 22.71 14.88
CA ARG A 8 0.48 22.73 14.66
C ARG A 8 0.00 21.47 13.95
N GLN A 9 0.73 21.01 12.92
CA GLN A 9 0.40 19.79 12.19
C GLN A 9 0.51 18.55 13.08
N LEU A 10 1.59 18.43 13.86
CA LEU A 10 1.76 17.37 14.83
C LEU A 10 0.65 17.38 15.89
N TRP A 11 0.28 18.55 16.40
CA TRP A 11 -0.78 18.67 17.42
C TRP A 11 -2.16 18.31 16.88
N LEU A 12 -2.53 18.80 15.69
CA LEU A 12 -3.79 18.44 15.02
C LEU A 12 -3.88 16.92 14.78
N TYR A 13 -2.80 16.34 14.28
CA TYR A 13 -2.73 14.91 14.00
C TYR A 13 -2.79 14.08 15.29
N SER A 14 -2.02 14.50 16.30
CA SER A 14 -1.92 13.79 17.59
C SER A 14 -3.21 13.82 18.39
N THR A 15 -3.89 14.98 18.40
CA THR A 15 -5.16 15.18 19.09
C THR A 15 -6.29 14.51 18.34
N GLY A 16 -6.30 14.61 17.00
CA GLY A 16 -7.25 13.89 16.14
C GLY A 16 -7.16 12.38 16.32
N TRP A 17 -5.95 11.83 16.30
CA TRP A 17 -5.72 10.40 16.52
C TRP A 17 -6.29 9.92 17.86
N LYS A 18 -5.94 10.59 18.98
CA LYS A 18 -6.46 10.24 20.31
C LYS A 18 -7.98 10.39 20.41
N ALA A 19 -8.54 11.42 19.78
CA ALA A 19 -10.00 11.62 19.78
C ALA A 19 -10.73 10.50 19.04
N VAL A 20 -10.21 10.02 17.90
CA VAL A 20 -10.83 8.92 17.14
C VAL A 20 -10.72 7.59 17.87
N GLN A 21 -9.61 7.34 18.59
CA GLN A 21 -9.42 6.14 19.42
C GLN A 21 -10.54 5.95 20.44
N HIS A 22 -10.90 7.00 21.17
CA HIS A 22 -11.90 6.92 22.25
C HIS A 22 -13.34 7.20 21.81
N MET A 23 -13.55 7.54 20.53
CA MET A 23 -14.90 7.79 20.01
C MET A 23 -15.69 6.48 19.89
N PRO A 24 -17.01 6.47 20.16
CA PRO A 24 -17.86 5.34 19.83
C PRO A 24 -17.72 4.94 18.35
N GLU A 25 -17.57 3.65 18.09
CA GLU A 25 -17.14 3.15 16.78
C GLU A 25 -18.02 3.61 15.61
N ARG A 26 -19.34 3.49 15.77
CA ARG A 26 -20.32 3.95 14.78
C ARG A 26 -20.22 5.46 14.52
N ALA A 27 -19.91 6.25 15.54
CA ALA A 27 -19.74 7.70 15.41
C ALA A 27 -18.44 8.04 14.66
N ALA A 28 -17.35 7.30 14.92
CA ALA A 28 -16.10 7.47 14.20
C ALA A 28 -16.26 7.20 12.71
N TYR A 29 -16.74 6.00 12.32
CA TYR A 29 -16.96 5.68 10.91
C TYR A 29 -17.93 6.64 10.22
N ARG A 30 -19.03 7.03 10.89
CA ARG A 30 -19.95 8.04 10.36
C ARG A 30 -19.24 9.37 10.09
N SER A 31 -18.39 9.83 11.00
CA SER A 31 -17.64 11.08 10.85
C SER A 31 -16.68 11.03 9.68
N PHE A 32 -15.91 9.94 9.54
CA PHE A 32 -14.98 9.73 8.43
C PHE A 32 -15.71 9.63 7.09
N ARG A 33 -16.86 8.95 7.05
CA ARG A 33 -17.72 8.89 5.87
C ARG A 33 -18.27 10.27 5.48
N THR A 34 -18.69 11.09 6.45
CA THR A 34 -19.13 12.46 6.19
C THR A 34 -17.99 13.34 5.66
N ILE A 35 -16.77 13.19 6.19
CA ILE A 35 -15.58 13.88 5.69
C ILE A 35 -15.27 13.46 4.24
N ALA A 36 -15.33 12.16 3.95
CA ALA A 36 -15.17 11.64 2.58
C ALA A 36 -16.18 12.28 1.62
N ASP A 37 -17.47 12.24 1.97
CA ASP A 37 -18.54 12.80 1.15
C ASP A 37 -18.39 14.31 0.94
N PHE A 38 -17.93 15.04 1.97
CA PHE A 38 -17.67 16.48 1.85
C PHE A 38 -16.58 16.77 0.83
N PHE A 39 -15.42 16.10 0.92
CA PHE A 39 -14.32 16.30 -0.02
C PHE A 39 -14.66 15.82 -1.43
N TRP A 40 -15.44 14.75 -1.54
CA TRP A 40 -15.96 14.28 -2.82
C TRP A 40 -16.90 15.32 -3.47
N ARG A 41 -17.89 15.85 -2.73
CA ARG A 41 -18.79 16.90 -3.23
C ARG A 41 -18.03 18.16 -3.65
N ARG A 42 -16.98 18.53 -2.91
CA ARG A 42 -16.12 19.69 -3.21
C ARG A 42 -15.16 19.43 -4.37
N ARG A 43 -15.06 18.20 -4.90
CA ARG A 43 -14.06 17.79 -5.90
C ARG A 43 -12.66 18.25 -5.52
N SER A 44 -12.23 17.91 -4.29
CA SER A 44 -10.89 18.26 -3.82
C SER A 44 -9.80 17.73 -4.78
N PRO A 45 -8.59 18.30 -4.80
CA PRO A 45 -7.53 17.84 -5.70
C PRO A 45 -7.26 16.33 -5.59
N SER A 46 -7.23 15.77 -4.39
CA SER A 46 -7.05 14.33 -4.14
C SER A 46 -8.19 13.48 -4.71
N VAL A 47 -9.44 13.93 -4.58
CA VAL A 47 -10.61 13.23 -5.17
C VAL A 47 -10.56 13.27 -6.69
N ARG A 48 -10.21 14.41 -7.29
CA ARG A 48 -10.06 14.50 -8.75
C ARG A 48 -8.95 13.57 -9.25
N ARG A 49 -7.86 13.42 -8.49
CA ARG A 49 -6.79 12.48 -8.83
C ARG A 49 -7.25 11.03 -8.71
N LEU A 50 -8.00 10.70 -7.65
CA LEU A 50 -8.61 9.39 -7.52
C LEU A 50 -9.53 9.07 -8.71
N GLU A 51 -10.42 9.99 -9.08
CA GLU A 51 -11.32 9.86 -10.25
C GLU A 51 -10.55 9.62 -11.55
N LEU A 52 -9.49 10.40 -11.80
CA LEU A 52 -8.62 10.24 -12.98
C LEU A 52 -7.91 8.88 -13.03
N ASN A 53 -7.49 8.35 -11.88
CA ASN A 53 -6.83 7.04 -11.82
C ASN A 53 -7.86 5.92 -11.99
N LEU A 54 -9.02 6.02 -11.34
CA LEU A 54 -10.12 5.04 -11.45
C LEU A 54 -10.65 4.94 -12.89
N ALA A 55 -10.71 6.07 -13.61
CA ALA A 55 -11.13 6.11 -15.02
C ALA A 55 -10.30 5.20 -15.95
N ARG A 56 -9.09 4.80 -15.54
CA ARG A 56 -8.21 3.91 -16.30
C ARG A 56 -8.44 2.44 -15.99
N VAL A 57 -9.03 2.13 -14.83
CA VAL A 57 -9.22 0.74 -14.40
C VAL A 57 -10.19 0.00 -15.32
N SER A 58 -11.26 0.65 -15.77
CA SER A 58 -12.22 0.09 -16.71
C SER A 58 -12.93 1.21 -17.49
N LYS A 59 -13.75 0.83 -18.45
CA LYS A 59 -14.69 1.75 -19.09
C LYS A 59 -15.90 1.93 -18.17
N TYR A 60 -16.03 3.11 -17.61
CA TYR A 60 -17.18 3.53 -16.81
C TYR A 60 -17.90 4.66 -17.53
N ASP A 61 -19.22 4.73 -17.39
CA ASP A 61 -19.92 5.96 -17.70
C ASP A 61 -19.60 7.06 -16.66
N PRO A 62 -19.92 8.33 -16.95
CA PRO A 62 -19.59 9.43 -16.04
C PRO A 62 -20.23 9.34 -14.64
N ASP A 63 -21.43 8.76 -14.52
CA ASP A 63 -22.14 8.66 -13.25
C ASP A 63 -21.63 7.47 -12.43
N GLU A 64 -21.35 6.33 -13.08
CA GLU A 64 -20.66 5.18 -12.50
C GLU A 64 -19.30 5.56 -11.94
N LEU A 65 -18.47 6.25 -12.74
CA LEU A 65 -17.14 6.68 -12.30
C LEU A 65 -17.22 7.63 -11.10
N ARG A 66 -18.22 8.51 -11.10
CA ARG A 66 -18.41 9.49 -10.04
C ARG A 66 -18.87 8.84 -8.74
N GLU A 67 -19.75 7.85 -8.81
CA GLU A 67 -20.18 7.04 -7.67
C GLU A 67 -19.04 6.16 -7.16
N LEU A 68 -18.29 5.50 -8.05
CA LEU A 68 -17.10 4.72 -7.70
C LEU A 68 -16.06 5.59 -6.98
N THR A 69 -15.83 6.82 -7.46
CA THR A 69 -14.95 7.78 -6.80
C THR A 69 -15.46 8.15 -5.40
N ARG A 70 -16.79 8.22 -5.19
CA ARG A 70 -17.38 8.45 -3.87
C ARG A 70 -17.12 7.28 -2.93
N LEU A 71 -17.31 6.05 -3.42
CA LEU A 71 -17.02 4.83 -2.67
C LEU A 71 -15.53 4.74 -2.33
N GLY A 72 -14.64 5.06 -3.27
CA GLY A 72 -13.21 5.04 -3.02
C GLY A 72 -12.73 6.13 -2.06
N ALA A 73 -13.33 7.32 -2.10
CA ALA A 73 -13.07 8.34 -1.09
C ALA A 73 -13.50 7.87 0.32
N ARG A 74 -14.62 7.12 0.42
CA ARG A 74 -15.07 6.53 1.69
C ARG A 74 -14.15 5.40 2.14
N SER A 75 -13.73 4.50 1.24
CA SER A 75 -12.77 3.42 1.53
C SER A 75 -11.43 3.97 2.03
N TYR A 76 -10.91 5.02 1.39
CA TYR A 76 -9.70 5.70 1.84
C TYR A 76 -9.84 6.30 3.24
N MET A 77 -10.98 6.92 3.56
CA MET A 77 -11.24 7.41 4.91
C MET A 77 -11.48 6.27 5.91
N ARG A 78 -12.02 5.12 5.50
CA ARG A 78 -12.10 3.92 6.34
C ARG A 78 -10.71 3.44 6.76
N TYR A 79 -9.75 3.37 5.82
CA TYR A 79 -8.36 3.04 6.15
C TYR A 79 -7.80 3.93 7.25
N TRP A 80 -7.98 5.25 7.15
CA TRP A 80 -7.51 6.16 8.19
C TRP A 80 -8.26 6.00 9.52
N CYS A 81 -9.57 5.74 9.48
CA CYS A 81 -10.35 5.48 10.69
C CYS A 81 -9.85 4.21 11.40
N ASP A 82 -9.65 3.14 10.64
CA ASP A 82 -9.11 1.87 11.14
C ASP A 82 -7.71 2.10 11.72
N ALA A 83 -6.78 2.69 10.95
CA ALA A 83 -5.41 2.92 11.39
C ALA A 83 -5.33 3.71 12.72
N PHE A 84 -6.20 4.69 12.93
CA PHE A 84 -6.24 5.43 14.20
C PHE A 84 -6.78 4.60 15.35
N ARG A 85 -7.68 3.66 15.10
CA ARG A 85 -8.36 2.86 16.14
C ARG A 85 -7.71 1.51 16.40
N MET A 86 -6.89 1.03 15.47
CA MET A 86 -6.33 -0.32 15.49
C MET A 86 -5.48 -0.62 16.73
N SER A 87 -4.88 0.40 17.37
CA SER A 87 -4.18 0.22 18.65
C SER A 87 -5.08 -0.26 19.78
N GLU A 88 -6.39 -0.05 19.67
CA GLU A 88 -7.41 -0.46 20.65
C GLU A 88 -8.10 -1.78 20.26
N TRP A 89 -7.75 -2.36 19.11
CA TRP A 89 -8.35 -3.63 18.69
C TRP A 89 -7.69 -4.79 19.43
N SER A 90 -8.49 -5.75 19.88
CA SER A 90 -7.95 -7.00 20.42
C SER A 90 -7.31 -7.83 19.30
N HIS A 91 -6.39 -8.72 19.66
CA HIS A 91 -5.78 -9.64 18.69
C HIS A 91 -6.84 -10.52 18.03
N GLU A 92 -7.84 -10.99 18.79
CA GLU A 92 -8.96 -11.78 18.26
C GLU A 92 -9.73 -11.01 17.19
N ARG A 93 -10.02 -9.72 17.44
CA ARG A 93 -10.67 -8.86 16.44
C ARG A 93 -9.83 -8.74 15.17
N ILE A 94 -8.52 -8.56 15.30
CA ILE A 94 -7.60 -8.47 14.16
C ILE A 94 -7.65 -9.76 13.34
N LEU A 95 -7.65 -10.92 14.00
CA LEU A 95 -7.62 -12.24 13.37
C LEU A 95 -8.97 -12.64 12.76
N ASP A 96 -10.06 -12.60 13.52
CA ASP A 96 -11.38 -13.13 13.14
C ASP A 96 -12.03 -12.36 11.98
N ARG A 97 -11.58 -11.13 11.74
CA ARG A 97 -12.10 -10.25 10.68
C ARG A 97 -11.18 -10.17 9.47
N VAL A 98 -10.22 -11.08 9.35
CA VAL A 98 -9.42 -11.26 8.13
C VAL A 98 -9.88 -12.50 7.39
N ARG A 99 -10.24 -12.33 6.11
CA ARG A 99 -10.43 -13.43 5.17
C ARG A 99 -9.24 -13.50 4.23
N VAL A 100 -8.60 -14.66 4.16
CA VAL A 100 -7.45 -14.87 3.29
C VAL A 100 -7.85 -15.70 2.08
N VAL A 101 -7.39 -15.29 0.90
CA VAL A 101 -7.54 -16.02 -0.35
C VAL A 101 -6.18 -16.48 -0.81
N ASP A 102 -6.08 -17.77 -1.15
CA ASP A 102 -4.84 -18.44 -1.58
C ASP A 102 -3.72 -18.37 -0.54
N GLU A 103 -4.08 -18.50 0.75
CA GLU A 103 -3.13 -18.43 1.88
C GLU A 103 -1.96 -19.42 1.77
N TYR A 104 -2.20 -20.59 1.17
CA TYR A 104 -1.19 -21.62 0.96
C TYR A 104 0.06 -21.07 0.25
N ARG A 105 -0.08 -20.10 -0.67
CA ARG A 105 1.05 -19.48 -1.37
C ARG A 105 2.04 -18.82 -0.40
N LEU A 106 1.55 -18.17 0.65
CA LEU A 106 2.40 -17.60 1.71
C LEU A 106 2.95 -18.71 2.61
N ARG A 107 2.06 -19.59 3.10
CA ARG A 107 2.41 -20.58 4.13
C ARG A 107 3.41 -21.61 3.62
N ASP A 108 3.27 -22.09 2.39
CA ASP A 108 4.17 -23.06 1.78
C ASP A 108 5.56 -22.45 1.56
N ALA A 109 5.64 -21.18 1.14
CA ALA A 109 6.91 -20.48 0.96
C ALA A 109 7.66 -20.30 2.31
N LEU A 110 6.94 -19.88 3.36
CA LEU A 110 7.50 -19.75 4.71
C LEU A 110 7.92 -21.11 5.28
N ALA A 111 7.10 -22.15 5.11
CA ALA A 111 7.40 -23.50 5.57
C ALA A 111 8.62 -24.12 4.87
N ALA A 112 8.87 -23.74 3.61
CA ALA A 112 10.08 -24.10 2.87
C ALA A 112 11.35 -23.35 3.36
N GLY A 113 11.25 -22.53 4.41
CA GLY A 113 12.34 -21.71 4.93
C GLY A 113 12.76 -20.59 3.98
N ARG A 114 11.96 -20.31 2.93
CA ARG A 114 12.21 -19.21 2.01
C ARG A 114 11.58 -17.96 2.60
N GLY A 115 12.38 -16.89 2.74
CA GLY A 115 11.81 -15.57 2.96
C GLY A 115 10.81 -15.22 1.86
N VAL A 116 9.88 -14.32 2.15
CA VAL A 116 8.85 -13.91 1.18
C VAL A 116 8.86 -12.40 1.02
N VAL A 117 8.92 -11.94 -0.22
CA VAL A 117 8.75 -10.54 -0.59
C VAL A 117 7.33 -10.35 -1.11
N VAL A 118 6.57 -9.48 -0.45
CA VAL A 118 5.19 -9.16 -0.80
C VAL A 118 5.11 -7.71 -1.30
N PRO A 119 5.12 -7.49 -2.63
CA PRO A 119 4.69 -6.23 -3.19
C PRO A 119 3.17 -6.10 -3.06
N LEU A 120 2.69 -4.93 -2.64
CA LEU A 120 1.26 -4.62 -2.59
C LEU A 120 0.99 -3.18 -3.09
N PRO A 121 -0.20 -2.89 -3.67
CA PRO A 121 -0.60 -1.53 -3.94
C PRO A 121 -1.18 -0.89 -2.68
N HIS A 122 -1.28 0.45 -2.63
CA HIS A 122 -2.02 1.19 -1.61
C HIS A 122 -3.52 0.92 -1.77
N MET A 123 -3.94 -0.22 -1.25
CA MET A 123 -5.27 -0.76 -1.39
C MET A 123 -5.71 -1.37 -0.04
N GLY A 124 -6.99 -1.26 0.32
CA GLY A 124 -7.53 -1.84 1.55
C GLY A 124 -6.83 -1.32 2.83
N ASN A 125 -6.42 -2.21 3.72
CA ASN A 125 -5.68 -1.86 4.95
C ASN A 125 -4.41 -2.71 5.11
N TRP A 126 -3.27 -2.17 4.70
CA TRP A 126 -1.98 -2.86 4.82
C TRP A 126 -1.44 -2.91 6.24
N ASP A 127 -1.81 -1.99 7.12
CA ASP A 127 -1.42 -2.05 8.53
C ASP A 127 -2.15 -3.22 9.23
N TRP A 128 -3.42 -3.44 8.89
CA TRP A 128 -4.19 -4.59 9.34
C TRP A 128 -3.68 -5.91 8.75
N ALA A 129 -3.36 -5.94 7.45
CA ALA A 129 -2.71 -7.11 6.86
C ALA A 129 -1.38 -7.43 7.54
N GLY A 130 -0.59 -6.41 7.88
CA GLY A 130 0.69 -6.58 8.56
C GLY A 130 0.55 -7.09 9.99
N ALA A 131 -0.41 -6.56 10.76
CA ALA A 131 -0.72 -7.07 12.09
C ALA A 131 -1.18 -8.53 12.06
N TRP A 132 -2.05 -8.89 11.10
CA TRP A 132 -2.47 -10.27 10.89
C TRP A 132 -1.29 -11.19 10.56
N ALA A 133 -0.36 -10.77 9.70
CA ALA A 133 0.82 -11.56 9.36
C ALA A 133 1.67 -11.83 10.61
N CYS A 134 1.98 -10.79 11.40
CA CYS A 134 2.76 -10.93 12.62
C CYS A 134 2.07 -11.85 13.66
N LEU A 135 0.77 -11.67 13.90
CA LEU A 135 0.00 -12.48 14.85
C LEU A 135 -0.15 -13.94 14.41
N THR A 136 -0.07 -14.22 13.11
CA THR A 136 -0.15 -15.58 12.56
C THR A 136 1.23 -16.19 12.26
N GLY A 137 2.29 -15.67 12.89
CA GLY A 137 3.62 -16.28 12.85
C GLY A 137 4.44 -15.98 11.60
N ALA A 138 4.14 -14.89 10.88
CA ALA A 138 4.95 -14.38 9.78
C ALA A 138 5.58 -13.02 10.16
N PRO A 139 6.78 -12.99 10.79
CA PRO A 139 7.44 -11.75 11.18
C PRO A 139 7.65 -10.84 9.98
N LEU A 140 7.12 -9.62 10.04
CA LEU A 140 7.09 -8.69 8.92
C LEU A 140 8.06 -7.53 9.12
N ALA A 141 8.86 -7.26 8.10
CA ALA A 141 9.61 -6.02 7.94
C ALA A 141 9.08 -5.19 6.77
N THR A 142 9.10 -3.86 6.90
CA THR A 142 8.69 -2.94 5.85
C THR A 142 9.52 -1.66 5.86
N VAL A 143 9.26 -0.77 4.92
CA VAL A 143 9.87 0.56 4.85
C VAL A 143 8.79 1.63 5.00
N ALA A 144 9.14 2.74 5.66
CA ALA A 144 8.27 3.91 5.76
C ALA A 144 9.01 5.16 5.27
N GLU A 145 8.33 5.98 4.46
CA GLU A 145 8.84 7.31 4.10
C GLU A 145 9.06 8.14 5.37
N ARG A 146 10.21 8.81 5.47
CA ARG A 146 10.55 9.67 6.60
C ARG A 146 9.79 10.99 6.52
N LEU A 147 8.54 10.97 6.98
CA LEU A 147 7.65 12.12 7.01
C LEU A 147 8.23 13.25 7.87
N ARG A 148 7.98 14.50 7.43
CA ARG A 148 8.21 15.69 8.26
C ARG A 148 6.89 16.19 8.85
N PRO A 149 6.88 16.64 10.12
CA PRO A 149 8.03 16.67 11.05
C PRO A 149 8.44 15.29 11.57
N GLU A 150 9.68 15.16 12.05
CA GLU A 150 10.25 13.87 12.51
C GLU A 150 9.38 13.17 13.57
N ALA A 151 8.80 13.93 14.50
CA ALA A 151 7.90 13.40 15.52
C ALA A 151 6.63 12.73 14.93
N LEU A 152 6.21 13.12 13.73
CA LEU A 152 5.12 12.44 13.02
C LEU A 152 5.60 11.09 12.47
N TYR A 153 6.80 11.04 11.91
CA TYR A 153 7.42 9.79 11.46
C TYR A 153 7.57 8.79 12.62
N GLU A 154 8.18 9.22 13.73
CA GLU A 154 8.35 8.39 14.94
C GLU A 154 7.02 7.81 15.43
N ARG A 155 5.95 8.61 15.41
CA ARG A 155 4.62 8.15 15.82
C ARG A 155 4.09 7.02 14.93
N PHE A 156 4.28 7.09 13.62
CA PHE A 156 3.88 6.01 12.70
C PHE A 156 4.73 4.76 12.88
N VAL A 157 6.03 4.91 13.16
CA VAL A 157 6.92 3.81 13.48
C VAL A 157 6.45 3.11 14.75
N THR A 158 6.27 3.83 15.86
CA THR A 158 5.78 3.27 17.12
C THR A 158 4.43 2.58 16.96
N TYR A 159 3.52 3.16 16.18
CA TYR A 159 2.23 2.55 15.87
C TYR A 159 2.38 1.18 15.16
N ARG A 160 3.21 1.10 14.12
CA ARG A 160 3.43 -0.16 13.38
C ARG A 160 4.23 -1.19 14.17
N GLU A 161 5.17 -0.75 14.98
CA GLU A 161 5.92 -1.61 15.91
C GLU A 161 4.99 -2.21 16.98
N ALA A 162 4.02 -1.43 17.48
CA ALA A 162 2.99 -1.95 18.39
C ALA A 162 2.07 -3.00 17.73
N LEU A 163 1.96 -3.00 16.40
CA LEU A 163 1.29 -4.05 15.62
C LEU A 163 2.21 -5.25 15.31
N GLY A 164 3.45 -5.23 15.80
CA GLY A 164 4.44 -6.30 15.65
C GLY A 164 5.35 -6.20 14.43
N MET A 165 5.29 -5.11 13.66
CA MET A 165 6.12 -4.94 12.46
C MET A 165 7.50 -4.36 12.78
N THR A 166 8.51 -4.73 11.99
CA THR A 166 9.80 -4.03 11.95
C THR A 166 9.77 -2.96 10.86
N VAL A 167 10.02 -1.69 11.20
CA VAL A 167 9.91 -0.58 10.24
C VAL A 167 11.27 0.08 10.02
N HIS A 168 11.71 0.12 8.76
CA HIS A 168 12.94 0.81 8.36
C HIS A 168 12.65 2.16 7.68
N PRO A 169 13.46 3.21 7.90
CA PRO A 169 13.31 4.47 7.18
C PRO A 169 13.66 4.30 5.69
N LEU A 170 12.76 4.66 4.79
CA LEU A 170 13.02 4.63 3.35
C LEU A 170 14.22 5.51 2.99
N GLY A 171 15.16 4.95 2.22
CA GLY A 171 16.37 5.66 1.78
C GLY A 171 17.44 5.82 2.87
N GLY A 172 17.26 5.20 4.04
CA GLY A 172 18.32 5.08 5.03
C GLY A 172 19.46 4.17 4.58
N ASP A 173 20.65 4.41 5.10
CA ASP A 173 21.81 3.57 4.84
C ASP A 173 21.58 2.15 5.39
N GLY A 174 21.95 1.13 4.60
CA GLY A 174 21.86 -0.27 5.02
C GLY A 174 20.46 -0.90 4.98
N VAL A 175 19.40 -0.17 4.62
CA VAL A 175 18.01 -0.69 4.62
C VAL A 175 17.85 -1.92 3.74
N MET A 176 18.39 -1.92 2.52
CA MET A 176 18.33 -3.10 1.64
C MET A 176 19.03 -4.32 2.23
N SER A 177 20.13 -4.12 2.97
CA SER A 177 20.83 -5.20 3.67
C SER A 177 19.99 -5.74 4.83
N ALA A 178 19.42 -4.86 5.66
CA ALA A 178 18.55 -5.25 6.77
C ALA A 178 17.31 -6.04 6.28
N LEU A 179 16.68 -5.61 5.19
CA LEU A 179 15.57 -6.34 4.57
C LEU A 179 16.02 -7.70 4.03
N SER A 180 17.21 -7.77 3.40
CA SER A 180 17.77 -9.04 2.91
C SER A 180 18.06 -10.01 4.05
N GLU A 181 18.63 -9.52 5.16
CA GLU A 181 18.86 -10.32 6.37
C GLU A 181 17.55 -10.81 6.99
N HIS A 182 16.50 -9.99 7.00
CA HIS A 182 15.17 -10.40 7.46
C HIS A 182 14.59 -11.54 6.63
N LEU A 183 14.70 -11.44 5.29
CA LEU A 183 14.29 -12.51 4.37
C LEU A 183 15.10 -13.79 4.56
N ASN A 184 16.41 -13.67 4.74
CA ASN A 184 17.29 -14.83 4.94
C ASN A 184 17.02 -15.57 6.26
N ARG A 185 16.35 -14.93 7.23
CA ARG A 185 15.85 -15.58 8.46
C ARG A 185 14.46 -16.22 8.28
N GLY A 186 13.95 -16.31 7.05
CA GLY A 186 12.61 -16.84 6.74
C GLY A 186 11.48 -15.85 7.01
N GLY A 187 11.78 -14.56 7.15
CA GLY A 187 10.78 -13.52 7.40
C GLY A 187 10.04 -13.04 6.15
N LEU A 188 9.04 -12.21 6.38
CA LEU A 188 8.24 -11.53 5.36
C LEU A 188 8.72 -10.08 5.19
N VAL A 189 8.92 -9.62 3.95
CA VAL A 189 9.13 -8.19 3.63
C VAL A 189 7.97 -7.69 2.78
N CYS A 190 7.21 -6.72 3.31
CA CYS A 190 6.11 -6.09 2.58
C CYS A 190 6.50 -4.69 2.11
N LEU A 191 6.30 -4.40 0.82
CA LEU A 191 6.64 -3.09 0.23
C LEU A 191 5.47 -2.56 -0.61
N PRO A 192 5.00 -1.32 -0.37
CA PRO A 192 4.17 -0.62 -1.34
C PRO A 192 4.93 -0.49 -2.66
N ALA A 193 4.37 -0.99 -3.75
CA ALA A 193 5.14 -1.31 -4.96
C ALA A 193 4.55 -0.79 -6.26
N GLU A 194 3.50 0.03 -6.25
CA GLU A 194 2.81 0.48 -7.46
C GLU A 194 3.19 1.89 -7.94
N ARG A 195 4.07 2.60 -7.24
CA ARG A 195 4.38 4.00 -7.60
C ARG A 195 5.81 4.43 -7.27
N ASP A 196 6.64 4.57 -8.31
CA ASP A 196 7.90 5.33 -8.27
C ASP A 196 8.06 6.14 -9.55
N LEU A 197 7.54 7.36 -9.56
CA LEU A 197 7.65 8.26 -10.71
C LEU A 197 9.05 8.88 -10.87
N SER A 198 10.03 8.52 -10.04
CA SER A 198 11.40 8.98 -10.25
C SER A 198 11.98 8.39 -11.54
N ARG A 199 13.10 8.95 -12.01
CA ARG A 199 13.84 8.37 -13.14
C ARG A 199 14.38 6.96 -12.84
N ARG A 200 14.43 6.53 -11.58
CA ARG A 200 14.91 5.19 -11.20
C ARG A 200 13.79 4.15 -11.19
N GLY A 201 12.53 4.57 -11.25
CA GLY A 201 11.39 3.67 -11.32
C GLY A 201 11.41 2.86 -12.61
N ILE A 202 11.12 1.58 -12.50
CA ILE A 202 11.05 0.61 -13.59
C ILE A 202 9.83 0.93 -14.45
N PRO A 203 10.00 1.20 -15.76
CA PRO A 203 8.88 1.39 -16.67
C PRO A 203 8.02 0.14 -16.73
N VAL A 204 6.71 0.32 -16.60
CA VAL A 204 5.71 -0.74 -16.76
C VAL A 204 4.47 -0.19 -17.44
N THR A 205 3.64 -1.09 -17.95
CA THR A 205 2.28 -0.78 -18.40
C THR A 205 1.30 -1.17 -17.31
N LEU A 206 0.40 -0.25 -16.94
CA LEU A 206 -0.67 -0.49 -15.98
C LEU A 206 -1.98 0.04 -16.57
N PHE A 207 -2.99 -0.82 -16.65
CA PHE A 207 -4.26 -0.61 -17.35
C PHE A 207 -4.09 -0.12 -18.80
N GLY A 208 -3.06 -0.63 -19.49
CA GLY A 208 -2.73 -0.23 -20.86
C GLY A 208 -2.03 1.13 -20.99
N GLU A 209 -1.74 1.82 -19.88
CA GLU A 209 -1.02 3.10 -19.88
C GLU A 209 0.36 3.01 -19.22
N PRO A 210 1.35 3.80 -19.70
CA PRO A 210 2.70 3.78 -19.15
C PRO A 210 2.76 4.45 -17.76
N THR A 211 3.40 3.76 -16.81
CA THR A 211 3.78 4.25 -15.49
C THR A 211 5.16 3.73 -15.08
N ARG A 212 5.57 3.98 -13.83
CA ARG A 212 6.83 3.51 -13.25
C ARG A 212 6.61 2.97 -11.84
N MET A 213 7.20 1.82 -11.55
CA MET A 213 7.11 1.12 -10.26
C MET A 213 8.50 0.93 -9.64
N PRO A 214 8.61 0.89 -8.30
CA PRO A 214 9.89 0.67 -7.62
C PRO A 214 10.46 -0.72 -7.90
N ALA A 215 11.77 -0.81 -8.12
CA ALA A 215 12.47 -2.07 -8.34
C ALA A 215 12.66 -2.92 -7.06
N GLY A 216 12.41 -2.34 -5.88
CA GLY A 216 12.85 -2.89 -4.58
C GLY A 216 12.41 -4.33 -4.34
N SER A 217 11.15 -4.66 -4.63
CA SER A 217 10.60 -6.00 -4.40
C SER A 217 11.28 -7.06 -5.29
N ALA A 218 11.40 -6.79 -6.59
CA ALA A 218 12.08 -7.70 -7.52
C ALA A 218 13.57 -7.82 -7.21
N MET A 219 14.23 -6.71 -6.82
CA MET A 219 15.64 -6.73 -6.39
C MET A 219 15.87 -7.59 -5.15
N LEU A 220 15.00 -7.50 -4.13
CA LEU A 220 15.13 -8.32 -2.92
C LEU A 220 14.95 -9.81 -3.24
N ALA A 221 13.95 -10.16 -4.04
CA ALA A 221 13.72 -11.54 -4.45
C ALA A 221 14.93 -12.12 -5.22
N LEU A 222 15.46 -11.37 -6.19
CA LEU A 222 16.65 -11.79 -6.94
C LEU A 222 17.91 -11.93 -6.08
N ARG A 223 18.08 -11.08 -5.06
CA ARG A 223 19.26 -11.09 -4.17
C ARG A 223 19.24 -12.22 -3.15
N THR A 224 18.06 -12.60 -2.67
CA THR A 224 17.89 -13.52 -1.53
C THR A 224 17.36 -14.89 -1.93
N GLY A 225 16.78 -15.04 -3.13
CA GLY A 225 16.03 -16.24 -3.50
C GLY A 225 14.65 -16.35 -2.84
N ALA A 226 14.25 -15.32 -2.09
CA ALA A 226 12.92 -15.20 -1.50
C ALA A 226 11.82 -15.33 -2.56
N ALA A 227 10.68 -15.93 -2.17
CA ALA A 227 9.51 -15.98 -3.03
C ALA A 227 8.97 -14.56 -3.24
N LEU A 228 8.62 -14.19 -4.48
CA LEU A 228 8.01 -12.90 -4.79
C LEU A 228 6.51 -13.10 -5.02
N ILE A 229 5.67 -12.68 -4.07
CA ILE A 229 4.23 -12.98 -4.08
C ILE A 229 3.44 -11.68 -3.99
N PRO A 230 2.88 -11.16 -5.10
CA PRO A 230 2.05 -9.96 -5.04
C PRO A 230 0.81 -10.17 -4.18
N VAL A 231 0.39 -9.13 -3.45
CA VAL A 231 -0.82 -9.14 -2.63
C VAL A 231 -1.67 -7.94 -2.97
N THR A 232 -2.99 -8.14 -2.99
CA THR A 232 -3.98 -7.07 -3.05
C THR A 232 -4.96 -7.21 -1.90
N LEU A 233 -5.37 -6.07 -1.34
CA LEU A 233 -6.19 -6.01 -0.13
C LEU A 233 -7.51 -5.31 -0.46
N SER A 234 -8.62 -5.79 0.07
CA SER A 234 -9.94 -5.15 -0.08
C SER A 234 -10.74 -5.25 1.21
N TYR A 235 -11.85 -4.56 1.28
CA TYR A 235 -12.81 -4.69 2.37
C TYR A 235 -14.04 -5.46 1.94
N GLU A 236 -14.63 -6.19 2.88
CA GLU A 236 -15.91 -6.88 2.68
C GLU A 236 -16.88 -6.50 3.79
N GLY A 237 -18.17 -6.40 3.47
CA GLY A 237 -19.21 -6.04 4.44
C GLY A 237 -19.29 -4.53 4.71
N HIS A 238 -19.89 -4.18 5.85
CA HIS A 238 -20.23 -2.79 6.18
C HIS A 238 -19.61 -2.34 7.49
N GLU A 239 -19.21 -1.07 7.56
CA GLU A 239 -18.78 -0.44 8.80
C GLU A 239 -19.88 -0.53 9.87
N PRO A 240 -19.55 -0.87 11.13
CA PRO A 240 -18.20 -1.11 11.67
C PRO A 240 -17.75 -2.58 11.65
N GLU A 241 -18.54 -3.47 11.06
CA GLU A 241 -18.34 -4.93 11.07
C GLU A 241 -17.59 -5.45 9.83
N HIS A 242 -17.01 -4.55 9.03
CA HIS A 242 -16.28 -4.92 7.82
C HIS A 242 -15.08 -5.81 8.13
N ARG A 243 -14.71 -6.62 7.14
CA ARG A 243 -13.58 -7.53 7.15
C ARG A 243 -12.52 -7.06 6.17
N LEU A 244 -11.27 -7.38 6.46
CA LEU A 244 -10.18 -7.26 5.50
C LEU A 244 -10.11 -8.56 4.68
N VAL A 245 -9.97 -8.42 3.38
CA VAL A 245 -9.68 -9.54 2.48
C VAL A 245 -8.24 -9.41 1.99
N ILE A 246 -7.43 -10.43 2.25
CA ILE A 246 -6.04 -10.53 1.78
C ILE A 246 -6.02 -11.56 0.65
N ARG A 247 -5.67 -11.15 -0.57
CA ARG A 247 -5.47 -12.07 -1.69
C ARG A 247 -4.00 -12.14 -2.03
N PHE A 248 -3.42 -13.34 -1.90
CA PHE A 248 -2.11 -13.67 -2.45
C PHE A 248 -2.27 -14.04 -3.93
N HIS A 249 -1.53 -13.41 -4.82
CA HIS A 249 -1.50 -13.75 -6.26
C HIS A 249 -0.45 -14.83 -6.53
N GLU A 250 -0.37 -15.32 -7.78
CA GLU A 250 0.65 -16.30 -8.14
C GLU A 250 2.08 -15.77 -7.88
N PRO A 251 2.99 -16.61 -7.34
CA PRO A 251 4.38 -16.24 -7.20
C PRO A 251 5.02 -15.90 -8.55
N ILE A 252 5.88 -14.88 -8.56
CA ILE A 252 6.59 -14.44 -9.74
C ILE A 252 7.99 -15.04 -9.73
N ASP A 253 8.21 -16.00 -10.61
CA ASP A 253 9.55 -16.55 -10.83
C ASP A 253 10.41 -15.63 -11.69
N PRO A 254 11.72 -15.51 -11.38
CA PRO A 254 12.65 -14.77 -12.21
C PRO A 254 12.80 -15.47 -13.58
N PRO A 255 12.77 -14.74 -14.70
CA PRO A 255 12.97 -15.36 -16.00
C PRO A 255 14.41 -15.90 -16.15
N GLU A 256 14.59 -16.92 -16.99
CA GLU A 256 15.89 -17.55 -17.21
C GLU A 256 16.94 -16.55 -17.73
N GLU A 257 16.55 -15.71 -18.69
CA GLU A 257 17.40 -14.65 -19.22
C GLU A 257 17.70 -13.57 -18.17
N ARG A 258 18.97 -13.19 -18.05
CA ARG A 258 19.44 -12.26 -17.00
C ARG A 258 19.20 -10.79 -17.32
N GLY A 259 19.22 -10.40 -18.61
CA GLY A 259 19.25 -8.99 -19.04
C GLY A 259 18.04 -8.16 -18.59
N GLU A 260 16.86 -8.78 -18.46
CA GLU A 260 15.60 -8.06 -18.27
C GLU A 260 14.79 -8.52 -17.04
N ARG A 261 15.39 -9.32 -16.14
CA ARG A 261 14.67 -9.92 -15.00
C ARG A 261 13.88 -8.90 -14.19
N LEU A 262 14.50 -7.76 -13.87
CA LEU A 262 13.85 -6.72 -13.07
C LEU A 262 12.63 -6.12 -13.77
N VAL A 263 12.73 -5.83 -15.07
CA VAL A 263 11.63 -5.25 -15.83
C VAL A 263 10.47 -6.25 -15.93
N THR A 264 10.77 -7.49 -16.33
CA THR A 264 9.77 -8.54 -16.47
C THR A 264 9.09 -8.88 -15.15
N MET A 265 9.84 -9.00 -14.06
CA MET A 265 9.27 -9.27 -12.74
C MET A 265 8.41 -8.10 -12.26
N THR A 266 8.83 -6.84 -12.48
CA THR A 266 8.05 -5.67 -12.08
C THR A 266 6.78 -5.52 -12.90
N GLN A 267 6.82 -5.84 -14.21
CA GLN A 267 5.62 -5.88 -15.04
C GLN A 267 4.64 -6.95 -14.53
N ARG A 268 5.10 -8.15 -14.18
CA ARG A 268 4.25 -9.19 -13.60
C ARG A 268 3.62 -8.77 -12.25
N ILE A 269 4.31 -7.94 -11.45
CA ILE A 269 3.70 -7.32 -10.26
C ILE A 269 2.57 -6.38 -10.67
N ALA A 270 2.80 -5.52 -11.68
CA ALA A 270 1.78 -4.61 -12.21
C ALA A 270 0.54 -5.38 -12.71
N ASP A 271 0.75 -6.47 -13.46
CA ASP A 271 -0.32 -7.34 -13.98
C ASP A 271 -1.16 -7.94 -12.84
N ALA A 272 -0.51 -8.43 -11.77
CA ALA A 272 -1.20 -8.94 -10.58
C ALA A 272 -2.00 -7.84 -9.86
N PHE A 273 -1.46 -6.61 -9.80
CA PHE A 273 -2.19 -5.47 -9.25
C PHE A 273 -3.41 -5.11 -10.09
N GLU A 274 -3.33 -5.17 -11.42
CA GLU A 274 -4.51 -4.95 -12.28
C GLU A 274 -5.65 -5.90 -11.93
N VAL A 275 -5.34 -7.19 -11.72
CA VAL A 275 -6.36 -8.20 -11.37
C VAL A 275 -7.08 -7.81 -10.08
N GLY A 276 -6.34 -7.48 -9.01
CA GLY A 276 -6.95 -7.13 -7.73
C GLY A 276 -7.68 -5.78 -7.74
N ILE A 277 -7.09 -4.76 -8.39
CA ILE A 277 -7.70 -3.43 -8.50
C ILE A 277 -8.96 -3.49 -9.37
N ARG A 278 -9.00 -4.26 -10.46
CA ARG A 278 -10.23 -4.45 -11.25
C ARG A 278 -11.34 -5.11 -10.45
N ALA A 279 -10.99 -6.01 -9.52
CA ALA A 279 -11.97 -6.73 -8.72
C ALA A 279 -12.60 -5.86 -7.61
N ASN A 280 -11.87 -4.90 -7.04
CA ASN A 280 -12.36 -4.01 -5.98
C ASN A 280 -11.80 -2.58 -6.15
N PRO A 281 -12.16 -1.87 -7.24
CA PRO A 281 -11.53 -0.60 -7.60
C PRO A 281 -11.70 0.50 -6.57
N GLU A 282 -12.80 0.49 -5.82
CA GLU A 282 -13.06 1.44 -4.73
C GLU A 282 -12.01 1.34 -3.61
N ASP A 283 -11.40 0.18 -3.41
CA ASP A 283 -10.44 -0.01 -2.35
C ASP A 283 -9.02 0.39 -2.74
N TRP A 284 -8.81 0.87 -3.98
CA TRP A 284 -7.53 1.40 -4.42
C TRP A 284 -7.38 2.88 -4.11
N HIS A 285 -6.50 3.20 -3.16
CA HIS A 285 -6.41 4.53 -2.53
C HIS A 285 -5.44 5.47 -3.24
N MET A 286 -5.34 5.37 -4.57
CA MET A 286 -4.38 6.16 -5.36
C MET A 286 -4.88 7.59 -5.57
N THR A 287 -4.66 8.44 -4.57
CA THR A 287 -5.04 9.87 -4.58
C THR A 287 -3.96 10.79 -5.17
N GLN A 288 -2.86 10.20 -5.66
CA GLN A 288 -1.72 10.90 -6.25
C GLN A 288 -1.63 10.67 -7.76
N ARG A 289 -0.83 11.49 -8.46
CA ARG A 289 -0.49 11.24 -9.87
C ARG A 289 0.25 9.90 -9.97
N LEU A 290 -0.22 9.01 -10.84
CA LEU A 290 0.39 7.70 -11.09
C LEU A 290 0.84 7.52 -12.54
N PHE A 291 0.05 7.96 -13.52
CA PHE A 291 0.39 7.77 -14.93
C PHE A 291 1.31 8.87 -15.44
N LEU A 292 2.23 8.52 -16.33
CA LEU A 292 3.15 9.51 -16.92
C LEU A 292 2.40 10.59 -17.71
N ALA A 293 1.24 10.23 -18.30
CA ALA A 293 0.33 11.14 -18.97
C ALA A 293 -0.23 12.24 -18.06
N ASP A 294 -0.21 12.07 -16.73
CA ASP A 294 -0.74 13.06 -15.79
C ASP A 294 0.32 14.03 -15.24
N LEU A 295 1.58 13.85 -15.64
CA LEU A 295 2.67 14.79 -15.36
C LEU A 295 2.62 16.00 -16.31
N ASP A 296 3.27 17.10 -15.95
CA ASP A 296 3.34 18.28 -16.82
C ASP A 296 4.11 17.95 -18.12
N ILE A 297 3.75 18.57 -19.26
CA ILE A 297 4.35 18.22 -20.57
C ILE A 297 5.88 18.39 -20.62
N ASN A 298 6.39 19.38 -19.88
CA ASN A 298 7.81 19.67 -19.74
C ASN A 298 8.47 18.87 -18.61
N ASP A 299 7.73 18.00 -17.93
CA ASP A 299 8.27 17.21 -16.83
C ASP A 299 9.33 16.22 -17.35
N PRO A 300 10.58 16.31 -16.85
CA PRO A 300 11.67 15.44 -17.31
C PRO A 300 11.43 13.95 -17.07
N ARG A 301 10.44 13.58 -16.25
CA ARG A 301 10.04 12.20 -15.97
C ARG A 301 9.14 11.59 -17.05
N ARG A 302 8.50 12.42 -17.90
CA ARG A 302 7.68 11.95 -19.04
C ARG A 302 8.50 11.31 -20.14
N ARG A 303 9.78 11.66 -20.27
CA ARG A 303 10.64 11.16 -21.34
C ARG A 303 10.99 9.69 -21.06
N PRO A 304 10.99 8.81 -22.09
CA PRO A 304 11.56 7.48 -21.96
C PRO A 304 12.99 7.57 -21.42
N GLN A 305 13.37 6.66 -20.51
CA GLN A 305 14.80 6.50 -20.26
C GLN A 305 15.42 5.99 -21.56
N GLN A 306 16.40 6.70 -22.10
CA GLN A 306 17.36 6.07 -23.00
C GLN A 306 18.04 5.00 -22.16
N VAL A 307 17.66 3.73 -22.38
CA VAL A 307 18.42 2.61 -21.85
C VAL A 307 19.73 2.67 -22.61
N ALA A 308 20.81 3.08 -21.92
CA ALA A 308 22.14 2.93 -22.49
C ALA A 308 22.37 1.42 -22.73
N PRO A 309 22.93 1.04 -23.90
CA PRO A 309 23.07 -0.35 -24.30
C PRO A 309 23.90 -1.17 -23.31
#